data_AF-C9XYG2-F1
#
_entry.id   AF-C9XYG2-F1
#
_cell.length_a   1.000
_cell.length_b   1.000
_cell.length_c   1.000
_cell.angle_alpha   90.00
_cell.angle_beta   90.00
_cell.angle_gamma   90.00
#
_symmetry.space_group_name_H-M   'P 1'
#
loop_
_entity.id
_entity.type
_entity.pdbx_description
1 polymer ?
#
loop_
_entity_poly.entity_id
_entity_poly.type
_entity_poly.pdbx_seq_one_letter_code
_entity_poly.pdbx_strand_id
1 'polypeptide(L)' 'MSGESISIKEVYELARKIIPEGHLAVEIWDIGLRFVWESESDSGSAFLQEPLNKISASTILGFLGAEFKKA' A
#
# COMPACT_ATOMS: atom_id res chain seq x y z
N MET A 1 3.58 9.60 -22.08
CA MET A 1 3.35 8.17 -21.78
C MET A 1 2.02 8.09 -21.05
N SER A 2 1.02 7.44 -21.63
CA SER A 2 -0.23 7.13 -20.92
C SER A 2 0.14 6.19 -19.77
N GLY A 3 0.22 6.72 -18.54
CA GLY A 3 0.54 5.92 -17.37
C GLY A 3 -0.50 4.82 -17.22
N GLU A 4 -0.06 3.57 -17.18
CA GLU A 4 -0.93 2.45 -16.81
C GLU A 4 -1.58 2.78 -15.47
N SER A 5 -2.90 2.93 -15.48
CA SER A 5 -3.68 3.11 -14.26
C SER A 5 -3.68 1.80 -13.49
N ILE A 6 -3.26 1.82 -12.24
CA ILE A 6 -3.38 0.67 -11.34
C ILE A 6 -4.79 0.62 -10.73
N SER A 7 -5.39 -0.57 -10.70
CA SER A 7 -6.68 -0.79 -10.06
C SER A 7 -6.52 -0.94 -8.54
N ILE A 8 -7.57 -0.62 -7.79
CA ILE A 8 -7.57 -0.82 -6.33
C ILE A 8 -7.37 -2.29 -5.92
N LYS A 9 -7.82 -3.23 -6.78
CA LYS A 9 -7.58 -4.66 -6.58
C LYS A 9 -6.09 -4.97 -6.60
N GLU A 10 -5.36 -4.47 -7.60
CA GLU A 10 -3.91 -4.67 -7.70
C GLU A 10 -3.17 -4.03 -6.54
N VAL A 11 -3.58 -2.82 -6.11
CA VAL A 11 -3.02 -2.17 -4.92
C VAL A 11 -3.14 -3.08 -3.69
N TYR A 12 -4.33 -3.65 -3.46
CA TYR A 12 -4.57 -4.56 -2.34
C TYR A 12 -3.74 -5.84 -2.44
N GLU A 13 -3.68 -6.46 -3.63
CA GLU A 13 -2.89 -7.68 -3.85
C GLU A 13 -1.39 -7.44 -3.66
N LEU A 14 -0.87 -6.28 -4.04
CA LEU A 14 0.52 -5.90 -3.81
C LEU A 14 0.81 -5.70 -2.32
N ALA A 15 -0.06 -5.00 -1.60
CA ALA A 15 0.08 -4.84 -0.16
C ALA A 15 -0.01 -6.18 0.60
N ARG A 16 -0.92 -7.06 0.17
CA ARG A 16 -1.11 -8.41 0.75
C ARG A 16 0.12 -9.31 0.57
N LYS A 17 0.97 -9.08 -0.44
CA LYS A 17 2.25 -9.79 -0.59
C LYS A 17 3.26 -9.43 0.49
N ILE A 18 3.20 -8.20 1.02
CA ILE A 18 4.08 -7.72 2.09
C ILE A 18 3.49 -8.03 3.47
N ILE A 19 2.16 -8.00 3.57
CA ILE A 19 1.39 -8.20 4.81
C ILE A 19 0.52 -9.45 4.66
N PRO A 20 1.12 -10.65 4.67
CA PRO A 20 0.43 -11.89 4.29
C PRO A 20 -0.66 -12.31 5.28
N GLU A 21 -0.52 -11.92 6.55
CA GLU A 21 -1.38 -12.37 7.64
C GLU A 21 -2.28 -11.24 8.15
N GLY A 22 -3.34 -11.60 8.87
CA GLY A 22 -4.23 -10.65 9.52
C GLY A 22 -5.10 -9.81 8.59
N HIS A 23 -5.69 -8.76 9.17
CA HIS A 23 -6.52 -7.80 8.49
C HIS A 23 -5.67 -6.78 7.74
N LEU A 24 -6.10 -6.42 6.54
CA LEU A 24 -5.49 -5.38 5.71
C LEU A 24 -6.62 -4.52 5.15
N ALA A 25 -6.51 -3.21 5.34
CA ALA A 25 -7.33 -2.23 4.68
C ALA A 25 -6.45 -1.31 3.82
N VAL A 26 -6.96 -0.98 2.64
CA VAL A 26 -6.40 0.05 1.77
C VAL A 26 -7.43 1.15 1.66
N GLU A 27 -7.09 2.33 2.16
CA GLU A 27 -7.95 3.52 2.10
C GLU A 27 -7.45 4.43 0.99
N ILE A 28 -8.37 4.91 0.16
CA ILE A 28 -8.09 5.88 -0.89
C ILE A 28 -8.38 7.27 -0.36
N TRP A 29 -7.39 8.15 -0.45
CA TRP A 29 -7.47 9.55 -0.07
C TRP A 29 -7.20 10.41 -1.32
N ASP A 30 -7.67 11.66 -1.31
CA ASP A 30 -7.41 12.63 -2.38
C ASP A 30 -5.91 12.91 -2.58
N ILE A 31 -5.12 12.75 -1.51
CA ILE A 31 -3.67 12.96 -1.48
C ILE A 31 -2.84 11.66 -1.53
N GLY A 32 -3.46 10.48 -1.66
CA GLY A 32 -2.70 9.22 -1.75
C GLY A 32 -3.43 7.98 -1.21
N LEU A 33 -2.65 7.03 -0.69
CA LEU A 33 -3.16 5.76 -0.17
C LEU A 33 -2.69 5.53 1.26
N ARG A 34 -3.60 5.05 2.11
CA ARG A 34 -3.25 4.55 3.44
C ARG A 34 -3.38 3.04 3.46
N PHE A 35 -2.36 2.39 3.99
CA PHE A 35 -2.36 0.96 4.30
C PHE A 35 -2.49 0.81 5.81
N VAL A 36 -3.47 0.02 6.25
CA VAL A 36 -3.70 -0.29 7.67
C VAL A 36 -3.67 -1.80 7.82
N TRP A 37 -2.90 -2.30 8.77
CA TRP A 37 -2.82 -3.72 9.05
C TRP A 37 -2.94 -4.02 10.54
N GLU A 38 -3.47 -5.20 10.81
CA GLU A 38 -3.63 -5.72 12.17
C GLU A 38 -3.56 -7.24 12.15
N SER A 39 -2.67 -7.79 12.95
CA SER A 39 -2.52 -9.21 13.24
C SER A 39 -2.38 -9.39 14.76
N GLU A 40 -2.25 -10.64 15.22
CA GLU A 40 -2.03 -10.92 16.64
C GLU A 40 -0.66 -10.40 17.15
N SER A 41 0.31 -10.27 16.25
CA SER A 41 1.71 -9.96 16.58
C SER A 41 2.13 -8.54 16.18
N ASP A 42 1.44 -7.92 15.24
CA ASP A 42 1.79 -6.59 14.72
C ASP A 42 0.55 -5.82 14.25
N SER A 43 0.58 -4.51 14.44
CA SER A 43 -0.47 -3.62 13.94
C SER A 43 0.13 -2.27 13.60
N GLY A 44 -0.36 -1.65 12.55
CA GLY A 44 0.19 -0.38 12.11
C GLY A 44 -0.56 0.24 10.96
N SER A 45 -0.09 1.42 10.58
CA SER A 45 -0.55 2.06 9.36
C SER A 45 0.56 2.90 8.74
N ALA A 46 0.57 2.95 7.41
CA ALA A 46 1.52 3.73 6.63
C ALA A 46 0.81 4.48 5.50
N PHE A 47 1.21 5.72 5.25
CA PHE A 47 0.56 6.60 4.28
C PHE A 47 1.50 6.92 3.11
N LEU A 48 1.16 6.43 1.92
CA LEU A 48 1.81 6.78 0.67
C LEU A 48 1.21 8.08 0.14
N GLN A 49 1.88 9.20 0.43
CA GLN A 49 1.44 10.53 -0.01
C GLN A 49 1.95 10.84 -1.43
N GLU A 50 1.25 10.30 -2.42
CA GLU A 50 1.52 10.53 -3.84
C GLU A 50 0.16 10.71 -4.57
N PRO A 51 0.04 11.64 -5.54
CA PRO A 51 -1.16 11.77 -6.35
C PRO A 51 -1.58 10.43 -6.96
N LEU A 52 -2.87 10.08 -6.87
CA LEU A 52 -3.38 8.77 -7.30
C LEU A 52 -3.01 8.40 -8.75
N ASN A 53 -2.92 9.39 -9.64
CA ASN A 53 -2.54 9.22 -11.04
C ASN A 53 -1.04 8.97 -11.27
N LYS A 54 -0.21 9.06 -10.23
CA LYS A 54 1.23 8.77 -10.24
C LYS A 54 1.58 7.49 -9.48
N ILE A 55 0.60 6.87 -8.83
CA ILE A 55 0.81 5.62 -8.10
C ILE A 55 0.95 4.46 -9.09
N SER A 56 2.02 3.70 -8.92
CA SER A 56 2.32 2.52 -9.69
C SER A 56 2.64 1.33 -8.78
N ALA A 57 2.69 0.12 -9.33
CA ALA A 57 3.05 -1.07 -8.58
C ALA A 57 4.44 -0.97 -7.92
N SER A 58 5.42 -0.38 -8.62
CA SER A 58 6.77 -0.19 -8.09
C SER A 58 6.80 0.83 -6.95
N THR A 59 6.00 1.89 -7.03
CA THR A 59 5.85 2.88 -5.95
C THR A 59 5.32 2.21 -4.68
N ILE A 60 4.27 1.39 -4.80
CA ILE A 60 3.64 0.69 -3.66
C ILE A 60 4.62 -0.29 -3.01
N LEU A 61 5.24 -1.16 -3.81
CA LEU A 61 6.17 -2.16 -3.30
C LEU A 61 7.43 -1.53 -2.68
N GLY A 62 7.94 -0.46 -3.30
CA GLY A 62 9.08 0.28 -2.77
C GLY A 62 8.77 0.95 -1.43
N PHE A 63 7.60 1.59 -1.34
CA PHE A 63 7.12 2.22 -0.11
C PHE A 63 6.92 1.20 1.02
N LEU A 64 6.06 0.20 0.82
CA LEU A 64 5.76 -0.80 1.85
C LEU A 64 7.01 -1.62 2.23
N GLY A 65 7.88 -1.93 1.27
CA GLY A 65 9.14 -2.60 1.55
C GLY A 65 10.10 -1.77 2.42
N ALA A 66 10.03 -0.44 2.35
CA ALA A 66 10.81 0.44 3.23
C ALA A 66 10.21 0.55 4.63
N GLU A 67 8.88 0.62 4.73
CA GLU A 67 8.16 0.68 6.01
C GLU A 67 8.36 -0.61 6.82
N PHE A 68 8.21 -1.79 6.20
CA PHE A 68 8.35 -3.09 6.88
C PHE A 68 9.80 -3.50 7.14
N LYS A 69 10.80 -2.87 6.51
CA LYS A 69 12.22 -3.07 6.86
C LYS A 69 12.67 -2.25 8.08
N LYS A 70 11.90 -1.23 8.46
CA LYS A 70 12.20 -0.36 9.60
C LYS A 70 11.54 -0.81 10.90
N ALA A 71 10.60 -1.77 10.83
CA ALA A 71 9.88 -2.34 11.97
C ALA A 71 10.65 -3.49 12.61
#